data_AF-A0A7X1TL00-F1
#
_entry.id   AF-A0A7X1TL00-F1
#
_cell.length_a   1.000
_cell.length_b   1.000
_cell.length_c   1.000
_cell.angle_alpha   90.00
_cell.angle_beta   90.00
_cell.angle_gamma   90.00
#
_symmetry.space_group_name_H-M   'P 1'
#
loop_
_entity.id
_entity.type
_entity.pdbx_description
1 polymer ?
#
loop_
_entity_poly.entity_id
_entity_poly.type
_entity_poly.pdbx_seq_one_letter_code
_entity_poly.pdbx_strand_id
1 'polypeptide(L)'
;MTTALERTNAVIGTGEFLRTLASSGNAAPAGDVQRIAERLLRHYPLDADLAVSAVARPDLWEDPDHASWQQVAQILSPIEIG
;
A
#
# COMPACT_ATOMS: atom_id res chain seq x y z
N MET A 1 12.63 -1.72 17.10
CA MET A 1 11.45 -2.60 17.23
C MET A 1 10.23 -1.74 16.98
N THR A 2 9.38 -2.07 16.01
CA THR A 2 8.10 -1.38 15.81
C THR A 2 7.02 -2.03 16.68
N THR A 3 6.17 -1.21 17.28
CA THR A 3 5.09 -1.63 18.16
C THR A 3 3.88 -2.09 17.35
N ALA A 4 2.97 -2.84 17.99
CA ALA A 4 1.70 -3.23 17.37
C ALA A 4 0.84 -2.01 16.96
N LEU A 5 0.90 -0.94 17.75
CA LEU A 5 0.21 0.33 17.46
C LEU A 5 0.80 1.01 16.22
N GLU A 6 2.13 1.07 16.10
CA GLU A 6 2.80 1.65 14.92
C GLU A 6 2.45 0.89 13.64
N ARG A 7 2.39 -0.45 13.69
CA ARG A 7 1.98 -1.29 12.55
C ARG A 7 0.52 -1.07 12.16
N THR A 8 -0.39 -1.00 13.14
CA THR A 8 -1.81 -0.72 12.90
C THR A 8 -2.00 0.65 12.23
N ASN A 9 -1.29 1.67 12.71
CA ASN A 9 -1.33 3.00 12.13
C ASN A 9 -0.76 3.04 10.71
N ALA A 10 0.23 2.19 10.40
CA ALA A 10 0.76 2.07 9.04
C ALA A 10 -0.26 1.46 8.07
N VAL A 11 -1.03 0.44 8.48
CA VAL A 11 -2.12 -0.14 7.67
C VAL A 11 -3.19 0.92 7.39
N ILE A 12 -3.69 1.59 8.43
CA ILE A 12 -4.73 2.63 8.28
C ILE A 12 -4.21 3.77 7.39
N GLY A 13 -3.00 4.26 7.66
CA GLY A 13 -2.39 5.35 6.90
C GLY A 13 -2.15 5.01 5.42
N THR A 14 -1.79 3.76 5.12
CA THR A 14 -1.62 3.30 3.73
C THR A 14 -2.96 3.27 3.00
N GLY A 15 -4.01 2.80 3.66
CA GLY A 15 -5.35 2.80 3.10
C GLY A 15 -5.86 4.19 2.71
N GLU A 16 -5.73 5.16 3.61
CA GLU A 16 -6.13 6.55 3.36
C GLU A 16 -5.29 7.21 2.25
N PHE A 17 -3.98 6.91 2.21
CA PHE A 17 -3.10 7.40 1.17
C PHE A 17 -3.49 6.86 -0.21
N LEU A 18 -3.69 5.54 -0.34
CA LEU A 18 -4.12 4.91 -1.61
C LEU A 18 -5.47 5.44 -2.07
N ARG A 19 -6.43 5.64 -1.15
CA ARG A 19 -7.74 6.24 -1.47
C ARG A 19 -7.60 7.68 -1.97
N THR A 20 -6.69 8.45 -1.38
CA THR A 20 -6.36 9.80 -1.85
C THR A 20 -5.80 9.76 -3.27
N LEU A 21 -4.84 8.87 -3.56
CA LEU A 21 -4.26 8.71 -4.89
C LEU A 21 -5.29 8.30 -5.95
N ALA A 22 -6.15 7.32 -5.62
CA ALA A 22 -7.22 6.87 -6.51
C ALA A 22 -8.23 7.99 -6.82
N SER A 23 -8.45 8.89 -5.87
CA SER A 23 -9.39 10.01 -6.01
C SER A 23 -8.78 11.25 -6.67
N SER A 24 -7.46 11.45 -6.57
CA SER A 24 -6.78 12.67 -7.00
C SER A 24 -6.41 12.71 -8.49
N GLY A 25 -6.49 11.59 -9.21
CA GLY A 25 -5.96 11.49 -10.58
C GLY A 25 -4.47 11.91 -10.65
N ASN A 26 -4.04 12.51 -11.77
CA ASN A 26 -2.66 13.01 -11.97
C ASN A 26 -2.33 14.31 -11.20
N ALA A 27 -3.20 14.80 -10.31
CA ALA A 27 -3.05 16.11 -9.68
C ALA A 27 -2.22 16.10 -8.38
N ALA A 28 -1.88 14.92 -7.83
CA ALA A 28 -1.06 14.85 -6.62
C ALA A 28 0.41 15.22 -6.93
N PRO A 29 1.03 16.19 -6.24
CA PRO A 29 2.44 16.50 -6.42
C PRO A 29 3.31 15.28 -6.09
N ALA A 30 4.13 14.83 -7.04
CA ALA A 30 4.93 13.60 -6.91
C ALA A 30 5.81 13.56 -5.64
N GLY A 31 6.32 14.71 -5.19
CA GLY A 31 7.12 14.82 -3.97
C GLY A 31 6.34 14.54 -2.67
N ASP A 32 5.05 14.88 -2.62
CA ASP A 32 4.21 14.57 -1.45
C ASP A 32 3.85 13.09 -1.40
N VAL A 33 3.57 12.49 -2.56
CA VAL A 33 3.34 11.05 -2.72
C VAL A 33 4.55 10.27 -2.23
N GLN A 34 5.75 10.64 -2.70
CA GLN A 34 7.00 9.99 -2.30
C GLN A 34 7.24 10.07 -0.78
N ARG A 35 7.11 11.26 -0.19
CA ARG A 35 7.34 11.45 1.25
C ARG A 35 6.39 10.64 2.13
N ILE A 36 5.13 10.53 1.73
CA ILE A 36 4.13 9.73 2.45
C ILE A 36 4.45 8.24 2.30
N ALA A 37 4.77 7.78 1.09
CA ALA A 37 5.17 6.39 0.83
C ALA A 37 6.39 5.98 1.66
N GLU A 38 7.46 6.80 1.69
CA GLU A 38 8.65 6.56 2.51
C GLU A 38 8.31 6.45 4.00
N ARG A 39 7.37 7.26 4.50
CA ARG A 39 6.94 7.20 5.90
C ARG A 39 6.21 5.91 6.21
N LEU A 40 5.37 5.43 5.30
CA LEU A 40 4.63 4.18 5.46
C LEU A 40 5.57 2.96 5.38
N LEU A 41 6.53 2.96 4.46
CA LEU A 41 7.52 1.90 4.30
C LEU A 41 8.41 1.73 5.54
N ARG A 42 8.73 2.81 6.27
CA ARG A 42 9.49 2.72 7.53
C ARG A 42 8.79 1.89 8.61
N HIS A 43 7.47 1.78 8.54
CA HIS A 43 6.66 1.02 9.49
C HIS A 43 5.84 -0.05 8.76
N TYR A 44 6.41 -0.63 7.71
CA TYR A 44 5.70 -1.58 6.86
C TYR A 44 5.05 -2.70 7.71
N PRO A 45 3.73 -2.93 7.57
CA PRO A 45 3.03 -3.97 8.33
C PRO A 45 3.55 -5.37 7.97
N LEU A 46 3.36 -6.34 8.87
CA LEU A 46 3.61 -7.74 8.52
C LEU A 46 2.50 -8.24 7.59
N ASP A 47 2.79 -9.29 6.81
CA ASP A 47 1.80 -9.89 5.90
C ASP A 47 0.52 -10.33 6.63
N ALA A 48 0.65 -10.78 7.88
CA ALA A 48 -0.51 -11.11 8.72
C ALA A 48 -1.37 -9.88 9.05
N ASP A 49 -0.76 -8.71 9.27
CA ASP A 49 -1.49 -7.46 9.52
C ASP A 49 -2.24 -7.01 8.26
N LEU A 50 -1.65 -7.23 7.08
CA LEU A 50 -2.28 -6.95 5.78
C LEU A 50 -3.44 -7.92 5.49
N ALA A 51 -3.25 -9.23 5.72
CA ALA A 51 -4.29 -10.23 5.50
C ALA A 51 -5.52 -10.01 6.41
N VAL A 52 -5.29 -9.74 7.70
CA VAL A 52 -6.37 -9.40 8.64
C VAL A 52 -7.08 -8.11 8.21
N SER A 53 -6.33 -7.09 7.77
CA SER A 53 -6.92 -5.86 7.26
C SER A 53 -7.72 -6.08 5.98
N ALA A 54 -7.29 -6.95 5.09
CA ALA A 54 -8.02 -7.26 3.85
C ALA A 54 -9.36 -7.94 4.12
N VAL A 55 -9.38 -8.87 5.09
CA VAL A 55 -10.63 -9.47 5.56
C VAL A 55 -11.55 -8.43 6.21
N ALA A 56 -10.99 -7.49 6.99
CA ALA A 56 -11.77 -6.47 7.69
C ALA A 56 -12.27 -5.33 6.77
N ARG A 57 -11.55 -5.04 5.68
CA ARG A 57 -11.77 -3.93 4.75
C ARG A 57 -11.64 -4.42 3.29
N PRO A 58 -12.51 -5.33 2.83
CA PRO A 58 -12.46 -5.85 1.46
C PRO A 58 -12.80 -4.79 0.40
N ASP A 59 -13.36 -3.65 0.82
CA ASP A 59 -13.60 -2.47 -0.03
C ASP A 59 -12.32 -1.67 -0.34
N LEU A 60 -11.25 -1.90 0.41
CA LEU A 60 -10.01 -1.12 0.33
C LEU A 60 -8.80 -1.99 -0.08
N TRP A 61 -8.76 -3.23 0.37
CA TRP A 61 -7.65 -4.15 0.12
C TRP A 61 -8.18 -5.37 -0.63
N GLU A 62 -7.59 -5.67 -1.78
CA GLU A 62 -7.72 -7.00 -2.36
C GLU A 62 -6.87 -7.99 -1.57
N ASP A 63 -7.37 -9.21 -1.40
CA ASP A 63 -6.60 -10.30 -0.82
C ASP A 63 -5.30 -10.49 -1.64
N PRO A 64 -4.10 -10.44 -1.03
CA PRO A 64 -2.83 -10.61 -1.73
C PRO A 64 -2.72 -11.95 -2.49
N ASP A 65 -3.45 -12.98 -2.07
CA ASP A 65 -3.49 -14.29 -2.76
C ASP A 65 -4.52 -14.33 -3.91
N HIS A 66 -5.22 -13.22 -4.16
CA HIS A 66 -6.12 -13.10 -5.30
C HIS A 66 -5.32 -12.96 -6.61
N ALA A 67 -5.75 -13.65 -7.67
CA ALA A 67 -5.03 -13.78 -8.94
C ALA A 67 -4.65 -12.44 -9.63
N SER A 68 -5.26 -11.32 -9.23
CA SER A 68 -4.99 -9.96 -9.72
C SER A 68 -3.59 -9.45 -9.36
N TRP A 69 -3.02 -9.86 -8.22
CA TRP A 69 -1.71 -9.35 -7.77
C TRP A 69 -0.52 -9.87 -8.57
N GLN A 70 -0.64 -11.05 -9.19
CA GLN A 70 0.36 -11.54 -10.14
C GLN A 70 0.47 -10.63 -11.37
N GLN A 71 -0.63 -10.02 -11.79
CA GLN A 71 -0.67 -9.11 -12.93
C GLN A 71 -0.13 -7.71 -12.57
N VAL A 72 -0.36 -7.24 -11.34
CA VAL A 72 0.29 -6.03 -10.81
C VAL A 72 1.80 -6.21 -10.71
N ALA A 73 2.28 -7.38 -10.26
CA ALA A 73 3.71 -7.69 -10.22
C ALA A 73 4.36 -7.69 -11.61
N GLN A 74 3.62 -8.08 -12.66
CA GLN A 74 4.09 -7.98 -14.05
C GLN A 74 4.16 -6.53 -14.55
N ILE A 75 3.23 -5.66 -14.13
CA ILE A 75 3.21 -4.23 -14.51
C ILE A 75 4.31 -3.45 -13.80
N LEU A 76 4.63 -3.82 -12.55
CA LEU A 76 5.67 -3.19 -11.73
C LEU A 76 7.04 -3.87 -11.84
N SER A 77 7.15 -4.93 -12.65
CA SER A 77 8.45 -5.49 -13.00
C SER A 77 9.30 -4.39 -13.66
N PRO A 78 10.61 -4.34 -13.39
CA PRO A 78 11.44 -3.28 -13.95
C PRO A 78 11.27 -3.33 -15.47
N ILE A 79 10.98 -2.18 -16.07
CA ILE A 79 11.33 -1.97 -17.47
C ILE A 79 12.83 -2.23 -17.51
N GLU A 80 13.23 -3.41 -17.98
CA GLU A 80 14.62 -3.71 -18.29
C GLU A 80 15.01 -2.74 -19.41
N ILE A 81 15.49 -1.56 -19.01
CA ILE A 81 16.16 -0.63 -19.91
C ILE A 81 17.54 -1.24 -20.15
N GLY A 82 17.66 -1.92 -21.28
CA GLY A 82 18.95 -2.26 -21.88
C GLY A 82 19.74 -1.02 -22.30
#